data_AF-A0A7Y2TUI1-F1
#
_entry.id   AF-A0A7Y2TUI1-F1
#
_cell.length_a   1.000
_cell.length_b   1.000
_cell.length_c   1.000
_cell.angle_alpha   90.00
_cell.angle_beta   90.00
_cell.angle_gamma   90.00
#
_symmetry.space_group_name_H-M   'P 1'
#
loop_
_entity.id
_entity.type
_entity.pdbx_description
1 polymer ?
#
loop_
_entity_poly.entity_id
_entity_poly.type
_entity_poly.pdbx_seq_one_letter_code
_entity_poly.pdbx_strand_id
1 'polypeptide(L)'
;MKAFLLAALALALATPAFALSCMRPDAVQLYEMARDSDDTYLAVRGRIDLSEPAQAPKPETEIPAITKAVMSGYALTQHGFGALFNRKIEIRASCLGPWCGSAETFKREQIAMLRVDDNGVYTLMAGPCGGTAMDWTKDGERRLLDCHRTGNCVLAE
;
A
#
# COMPACT_ATOMS: atom_id res chain seq x y z
N MET A 1 13.23 -4.11 55.70
CA MET A 1 14.01 -4.53 54.51
C MET A 1 13.22 -5.37 53.49
N LYS A 2 11.87 -5.32 53.46
CA LYS A 2 11.03 -6.01 52.45
C LYS A 2 10.35 -5.09 51.43
N ALA A 3 10.26 -3.79 51.72
CA ALA A 3 9.58 -2.82 50.86
C ALA A 3 10.41 -2.33 49.66
N PHE A 4 11.74 -2.46 49.71
CA PHE A 4 12.61 -2.00 48.62
C PHE A 4 12.69 -2.96 47.42
N LEU A 5 12.28 -4.22 47.58
CA LEU A 5 12.30 -5.22 46.50
C LEU A 5 11.10 -5.11 45.54
N LEU A 6 10.03 -4.43 45.93
CA LEU A 6 8.82 -4.28 45.10
C LEU A 6 8.90 -3.10 44.11
N ALA A 7 9.75 -2.11 44.37
CA ALA A 7 9.88 -0.94 43.48
C ALA A 7 10.74 -1.21 42.24
N ALA A 8 11.66 -2.17 42.29
CA ALA A 8 12.56 -2.48 41.17
C ALA A 8 11.91 -3.33 40.07
N LEU A 9 10.81 -4.05 40.37
CA LEU A 9 10.16 -4.94 39.40
C LEU A 9 9.17 -4.23 38.46
N ALA A 10 8.74 -3.00 38.79
CA ALA A 10 7.78 -2.25 38.00
C ALA A 10 8.38 -1.52 36.78
N LEU A 11 9.70 -1.36 36.72
CA LEU A 11 10.40 -0.62 35.64
C LEU A 11 10.78 -1.48 34.43
N ALA A 12 10.56 -2.80 34.45
CA ALA A 12 11.03 -3.72 33.40
C ALA A 12 9.99 -4.03 32.30
N LEU A 13 8.78 -3.44 32.35
CA LEU A 13 7.71 -3.71 31.37
C LEU A 13 7.45 -2.54 30.40
N ALA A 14 8.26 -1.48 30.42
CA ALA A 14 8.19 -0.42 29.43
C ALA A 14 8.88 -0.88 28.14
N THR A 15 8.22 -1.76 27.38
CA THR A 15 8.61 -1.99 25.99
C THR A 15 8.39 -0.69 25.22
N PRO A 16 9.37 -0.20 24.44
CA PRO A 16 9.17 0.98 23.64
C PRO A 16 8.11 0.66 22.58
N ALA A 17 6.90 1.20 22.76
CA ALA A 17 5.92 1.29 21.70
C ALA A 17 6.40 2.35 20.72
N PHE A 18 7.27 1.99 19.79
CA PHE A 18 7.63 2.87 18.68
C PHE A 18 6.35 3.11 17.85
N ALA A 19 5.65 4.22 18.06
CA ALA A 19 4.49 4.53 17.24
C ALA A 19 4.96 4.76 15.80
N LEU A 20 4.48 3.94 14.87
CA LEU A 20 4.78 4.11 13.44
C LEU A 20 4.13 5.41 12.96
N SER A 21 4.92 6.46 12.75
CA SER A 21 4.44 7.73 12.21
C SER A 21 4.34 7.63 10.70
N CYS A 22 3.23 7.06 10.21
CA CYS A 22 3.03 6.92 8.78
C CYS A 22 2.70 8.27 8.13
N MET A 23 3.44 8.58 7.07
CA MET A 23 3.10 9.68 6.19
C MET A 23 1.79 9.37 5.46
N ARG A 24 0.97 10.39 5.22
CA ARG A 24 -0.25 10.22 4.43
C ARG A 24 0.16 9.88 2.98
N PRO A 25 -0.43 8.85 2.35
CA PRO A 25 -0.09 8.51 0.97
C PRO A 25 -0.55 9.61 0.00
N ASP A 26 0.26 9.85 -1.03
CA ASP A 26 0.01 10.80 -2.11
C ASP A 26 0.08 10.14 -3.49
N ALA A 27 -0.84 10.52 -4.39
CA ALA A 27 -0.98 9.88 -5.70
C ALA A 27 0.22 10.15 -6.61
N VAL A 28 0.78 11.37 -6.54
CA VAL A 28 1.97 11.75 -7.31
C VAL A 28 3.17 11.00 -6.78
N GLN A 29 3.35 10.94 -5.45
CA GLN A 29 4.45 10.17 -4.86
C GLN A 29 4.41 8.68 -5.25
N LEU A 30 3.22 8.06 -5.21
CA LEU A 30 3.04 6.67 -5.67
C LEU A 30 3.35 6.53 -7.17
N TYR A 31 2.92 7.48 -7.98
CA TYR A 31 3.18 7.46 -9.41
C TYR A 31 4.68 7.61 -9.73
N GLU A 32 5.38 8.52 -9.06
CA GLU A 32 6.83 8.69 -9.23
C GLU A 32 7.60 7.45 -8.78
N MET A 33 7.24 6.88 -7.64
CA MET A 33 7.81 5.60 -7.17
C MET A 33 7.65 4.49 -8.23
N ALA A 34 6.50 4.42 -8.89
CA ALA A 34 6.24 3.44 -9.94
C ALA A 34 6.96 3.76 -11.26
N ARG A 35 7.04 5.04 -11.64
CA ARG A 35 7.71 5.52 -12.87
C ARG A 35 9.22 5.33 -12.81
N ASP A 36 9.81 5.57 -11.64
CA ASP A 36 11.25 5.61 -11.44
C ASP A 36 11.82 4.27 -10.92
N SER A 37 10.96 3.24 -10.83
CA SER A 37 11.35 1.88 -10.44
C SER A 37 11.92 1.09 -11.61
N ASP A 38 12.86 0.18 -11.31
CA ASP A 38 13.33 -0.84 -12.27
C ASP A 38 12.25 -1.90 -12.58
N ASP A 39 11.21 -2.01 -11.74
CA ASP A 39 10.11 -2.93 -11.95
C ASP A 39 9.04 -2.34 -12.90
N THR A 40 8.32 -3.21 -13.59
CA THR A 40 7.19 -2.77 -14.43
C THR A 40 5.97 -2.51 -13.56
N TYR A 41 5.37 -1.33 -13.71
CA TYR A 41 4.15 -0.95 -12.99
C TYR A 41 3.02 -0.51 -13.92
N LEU A 42 1.79 -0.83 -13.51
CA LEU A 42 0.55 -0.36 -14.10
C LEU A 42 -0.26 0.43 -13.06
N ALA A 43 -0.50 1.71 -13.34
CA ALA A 43 -1.40 2.53 -12.53
C ALA A 43 -2.86 2.23 -12.88
N VAL A 44 -3.68 1.92 -11.88
CA VAL A 44 -5.11 1.62 -12.03
C VAL A 44 -5.92 2.41 -11.02
N ARG A 45 -6.99 3.07 -11.47
CA ARG A 45 -8.04 3.62 -10.59
C ARG A 45 -9.20 2.64 -10.56
N GLY A 46 -9.59 2.16 -9.38
CA GLY A 46 -10.69 1.21 -9.30
C GLY A 46 -11.00 0.66 -7.91
N ARG A 47 -11.92 -0.30 -7.86
CA ARG A 47 -12.32 -1.02 -6.64
C ARG A 47 -11.59 -2.35 -6.56
N ILE A 48 -11.37 -2.80 -5.33
CA ILE A 48 -10.72 -4.07 -5.03
C ILE A 48 -11.71 -4.93 -4.25
N ASP A 49 -11.96 -6.12 -4.78
CA ASP A 49 -12.83 -7.12 -4.17
C ASP A 49 -11.99 -8.34 -3.80
N LEU A 50 -11.86 -8.62 -2.51
CA LEU A 50 -11.13 -9.79 -2.02
C LEU A 50 -11.86 -11.06 -2.46
N SER A 51 -11.14 -11.99 -3.07
CA SER A 51 -11.69 -13.27 -3.52
C SER A 51 -11.71 -14.32 -2.40
N GLU A 52 -11.02 -14.04 -1.30
CA GLU A 52 -10.85 -14.87 -0.11
C GLU A 52 -10.64 -13.97 1.11
N PRO A 53 -10.82 -14.48 2.35
CA PRO A 53 -10.49 -13.71 3.55
C PRO A 53 -9.03 -13.23 3.53
N ALA A 54 -8.80 -12.01 4.01
CA ALA A 54 -7.46 -11.45 4.06
C ALA A 54 -6.54 -12.31 4.93
N GLN A 55 -5.38 -12.64 4.36
CA GLN A 55 -4.36 -13.41 5.07
C GLN A 55 -3.44 -12.45 5.85
N ALA A 56 -3.18 -12.79 7.11
CA ALA A 56 -2.29 -12.02 7.96
C ALA A 56 -0.83 -12.50 7.77
N PRO A 57 0.12 -11.59 7.49
CA PRO A 57 1.54 -11.95 7.46
C PRO A 57 2.03 -12.28 8.88
N LYS A 58 3.06 -13.13 8.95
CA LYS A 58 3.71 -13.50 10.22
C LYS A 58 4.89 -12.57 10.48
N PRO A 59 4.86 -11.73 11.53
CA PRO A 59 5.93 -10.78 11.83
C PRO A 59 7.31 -11.46 11.96
N GLU A 60 7.34 -12.68 12.51
CA GLU A 60 8.58 -13.42 12.77
C GLU A 60 9.28 -14.00 11.53
N THR A 61 8.60 -14.12 10.39
CA THR A 61 9.18 -14.81 9.21
C THR A 61 9.58 -13.87 8.08
N GLU A 62 9.22 -12.60 8.12
CA GLU A 62 9.33 -11.63 6.99
C GLU A 62 8.64 -12.07 5.68
N ILE A 63 8.10 -13.29 5.62
CA ILE A 63 7.34 -13.81 4.49
C ILE A 63 6.01 -13.05 4.41
N PRO A 64 5.73 -12.39 3.28
CA PRO A 64 4.49 -11.68 3.12
C PRO A 64 3.31 -12.65 2.93
N ALA A 65 2.15 -12.27 3.43
CA ALA A 65 0.91 -12.98 3.16
C ALA A 65 0.34 -12.54 1.80
N ILE A 66 -0.10 -13.50 1.00
CA ILE A 66 -0.68 -13.25 -0.31
C ILE A 66 -2.18 -13.45 -0.20
N THR A 67 -2.97 -12.43 -0.52
CA THR A 67 -4.43 -12.51 -0.61
C THR A 67 -4.86 -12.30 -2.06
N LYS A 68 -5.65 -13.22 -2.61
CA LYS A 68 -6.19 -13.08 -3.97
C LYS A 68 -7.35 -12.08 -3.99
N ALA A 69 -7.37 -11.21 -5.00
CA ALA A 69 -8.44 -10.25 -5.21
C ALA A 69 -8.72 -10.03 -6.70
N VAL A 70 -9.82 -9.34 -7.00
CA VAL A 70 -10.12 -8.80 -8.31
C VAL A 70 -10.11 -7.28 -8.22
N MET A 71 -9.39 -6.63 -9.13
CA MET A 71 -9.44 -5.18 -9.25
C MET A 71 -10.19 -4.79 -10.53
N SER A 72 -11.19 -3.91 -10.38
CA SER A 72 -12.05 -3.44 -11.45
C SER A 72 -12.07 -1.91 -11.54
N GLY A 73 -11.92 -1.36 -12.74
CA GLY A 73 -11.84 0.08 -12.97
C GLY A 73 -11.15 0.43 -14.29
N TYR A 74 -10.22 1.37 -14.24
CA TYR A 74 -9.54 1.91 -15.42
C TYR A 74 -8.04 2.01 -15.20
N ALA A 75 -7.26 1.49 -16.15
CA ALA A 75 -5.82 1.65 -16.21
C ALA A 75 -5.43 3.00 -16.83
N LEU A 76 -4.30 3.52 -16.37
CA LEU A 76 -3.71 4.75 -16.88
C LEU A 76 -3.24 4.55 -18.32
N THR A 77 -3.58 5.53 -19.15
CA THR A 77 -3.15 5.68 -20.54
C THR A 77 -2.55 7.06 -20.71
N GLN A 78 -2.00 7.35 -21.90
CA GLN A 78 -1.52 8.68 -22.24
C GLN A 78 -2.55 9.81 -22.01
N HIS A 79 -3.85 9.51 -22.13
CA HIS A 79 -4.92 10.48 -21.93
C HIS A 79 -5.51 10.47 -20.51
N GLY A 80 -5.06 9.57 -19.65
CA GLY A 80 -5.55 9.37 -18.28
C GLY A 80 -6.16 7.99 -18.05
N PHE A 81 -6.90 7.84 -16.96
CA PHE A 81 -7.56 6.57 -16.61
C PHE A 81 -8.73 6.29 -17.56
N GLY A 82 -8.48 5.48 -18.59
CA GLY A 82 -9.45 5.26 -19.68
C GLY A 82 -9.50 3.84 -20.25
N ALA A 83 -8.46 3.02 -20.05
CA ALA A 83 -8.47 1.63 -20.51
C ALA A 83 -9.19 0.74 -19.48
N LEU A 84 -10.21 -0.01 -19.87
CA LEU A 84 -10.93 -0.89 -18.96
C LEU A 84 -9.99 -1.92 -18.31
N PHE A 85 -10.02 -1.99 -16.99
CA PHE A 85 -9.26 -2.95 -16.21
C PHE A 85 -10.21 -3.80 -15.37
N ASN A 86 -10.15 -5.12 -15.54
CA ASN A 86 -10.88 -6.08 -14.72
C ASN A 86 -10.08 -7.38 -14.70
N ARG A 87 -9.18 -7.53 -13.71
CA ARG A 87 -8.22 -8.63 -13.64
C ARG A 87 -8.06 -9.12 -12.20
N LYS A 88 -7.65 -10.38 -12.09
CA LYS A 88 -7.17 -10.94 -10.82
C LYS A 88 -5.85 -10.28 -10.46
N ILE A 89 -5.70 -9.94 -9.19
CA ILE A 89 -4.48 -9.39 -8.61
C ILE A 89 -4.11 -10.18 -7.35
N GLU A 90 -2.85 -10.10 -6.97
CA GLU A 90 -2.36 -10.58 -5.68
C GLU A 90 -2.05 -9.39 -4.77
N ILE A 91 -2.59 -9.39 -3.57
CA ILE A 91 -2.26 -8.39 -2.55
C ILE A 91 -1.22 -9.01 -1.63
N ARG A 92 -0.02 -8.44 -1.61
CA ARG A 92 1.11 -8.89 -0.82
C ARG A 92 1.23 -8.03 0.44
N ALA A 93 0.75 -8.55 1.56
CA ALA A 93 0.82 -7.91 2.85
C ALA A 93 2.17 -8.20 3.53
N SER A 94 2.88 -7.15 3.96
CA SER A 94 4.20 -7.24 4.60
C SER A 94 4.21 -6.59 5.98
N CYS A 95 5.23 -6.90 6.78
CA CYS A 95 5.44 -6.31 8.10
C CYS A 95 6.73 -5.48 8.14
N LEU A 96 6.72 -4.44 8.98
CA LEU A 96 7.90 -3.71 9.42
C LEU A 96 7.95 -3.86 10.95
N GLY A 97 8.79 -4.78 11.43
CA GLY A 97 8.77 -5.17 12.84
C GLY A 97 7.38 -5.69 13.26
N PRO A 98 6.79 -5.17 14.35
CA PRO A 98 5.48 -5.62 14.84
C PRO A 98 4.29 -5.06 14.04
N TRP A 99 4.49 -4.10 13.12
CA TRP A 99 3.40 -3.54 12.33
C TRP A 99 3.28 -4.26 11.00
N CYS A 100 2.09 -4.75 10.70
CA CYS A 100 1.81 -5.42 9.44
C CYS A 100 0.74 -4.67 8.64
N GLY A 101 0.92 -4.67 7.31
CA GLY A 101 -0.13 -4.28 6.40
C GLY A 101 -1.25 -5.33 6.33
N SER A 102 -2.37 -4.96 5.71
CA SER A 102 -3.49 -5.87 5.49
C SER A 102 -4.20 -5.55 4.18
N ALA A 103 -4.66 -6.59 3.50
CA ALA A 103 -5.50 -6.48 2.31
C ALA A 103 -6.87 -5.84 2.60
N GLU A 104 -7.34 -5.86 3.85
CA GLU A 104 -8.64 -5.27 4.24
C GLU A 104 -8.62 -3.73 4.29
N THR A 105 -7.46 -3.12 4.17
CA THR A 105 -7.31 -1.66 4.22
C THR A 105 -7.92 -0.97 3.00
N PHE A 106 -8.04 -1.67 1.86
CA PHE A 106 -8.48 -1.12 0.59
C PHE A 106 -10.01 -1.18 0.41
N LYS A 107 -10.76 -0.39 1.19
CA LYS A 107 -12.24 -0.45 1.21
C LYS A 107 -12.93 0.48 0.21
N ARG A 108 -12.25 1.54 -0.21
CA ARG A 108 -12.80 2.55 -1.13
C ARG A 108 -12.25 2.35 -2.53
N GLU A 109 -12.70 3.18 -3.47
CA GLU A 109 -12.01 3.29 -4.76
C GLU A 109 -10.57 3.73 -4.51
N GLN A 110 -9.62 3.07 -5.16
CA GLN A 110 -8.19 3.26 -4.99
C GLN A 110 -7.57 3.83 -6.27
N ILE A 111 -6.48 4.57 -6.12
CA ILE A 111 -5.42 4.68 -7.13
C ILE A 111 -4.32 3.70 -6.69
N ALA A 112 -4.06 2.68 -7.50
CA ALA A 112 -3.10 1.62 -7.19
C ALA A 112 -2.01 1.54 -8.26
N MET A 113 -0.76 1.39 -7.83
CA MET A 113 0.37 1.02 -8.65
C MET A 113 0.57 -0.49 -8.51
N LEU A 114 0.05 -1.23 -9.51
CA LEU A 114 0.18 -2.67 -9.59
C LEU A 114 1.52 -3.00 -10.23
N ARG A 115 2.38 -3.72 -9.52
CA ARG A 115 3.57 -4.31 -10.13
C ARG A 115 3.14 -5.41 -11.09
N VAL A 116 3.81 -5.52 -12.23
CA VAL A 116 3.60 -6.58 -13.21
C VAL A 116 4.91 -7.36 -13.32
N ASP A 117 4.86 -8.65 -13.02
CA ASP A 117 6.02 -9.53 -13.20
C ASP A 117 6.08 -10.10 -14.63
N ASP A 118 7.17 -10.82 -14.94
CA ASP A 118 7.40 -11.43 -16.26
C ASP A 118 6.35 -12.48 -16.64
N ASN A 119 5.60 -13.01 -15.66
CA ASN A 119 4.51 -13.97 -15.88
C ASN A 119 3.15 -13.28 -16.07
N GLY A 120 3.11 -11.94 -16.01
CA GLY A 120 1.89 -11.14 -16.13
C GLY A 120 1.03 -11.13 -14.87
N VAL A 121 1.59 -11.47 -13.70
CA VAL A 121 0.90 -11.37 -12.41
C VAL A 121 0.90 -9.92 -11.95
N TYR A 122 -0.30 -9.41 -11.65
CA TYR A 122 -0.48 -8.08 -11.08
C TYR A 122 -0.40 -8.16 -9.55
N THR A 123 0.56 -7.47 -8.94
CA THR A 123 0.74 -7.46 -7.49
C THR A 123 0.56 -6.07 -6.91
N LEU A 124 -0.31 -5.96 -5.90
CA LEU A 124 -0.46 -4.79 -5.05
C LEU A 124 0.29 -5.01 -3.74
N MET A 125 1.17 -4.10 -3.34
CA MET A 125 1.82 -4.17 -2.03
C MET A 125 0.92 -3.57 -0.96
N ALA A 126 0.82 -4.22 0.19
CA ALA A 126 0.17 -3.70 1.39
C ALA A 126 1.18 -3.69 2.55
N GLY A 127 1.76 -2.53 2.82
CA GLY A 127 2.66 -2.34 3.96
C GLY A 127 1.93 -1.80 5.19
N PRO A 128 2.63 -1.74 6.33
CA PRO A 128 2.07 -1.21 7.58
C PRO A 128 1.79 0.30 7.54
N CYS A 129 2.47 1.05 6.68
CA CYS A 129 2.19 2.47 6.43
C CYS A 129 1.36 2.73 5.18
N GLY A 130 0.52 1.76 4.81
CA GLY A 130 -0.10 1.73 3.51
C GLY A 130 0.79 1.01 2.51
N GLY A 131 0.35 1.00 1.27
CA GLY A 131 0.91 0.17 0.23
C GLY A 131 1.26 0.96 -1.01
N THR A 132 1.31 0.27 -2.13
CA THR A 132 1.37 0.93 -3.44
C THR A 132 -0.02 1.35 -3.92
N ALA A 133 -0.91 1.70 -3.00
CA ALA A 133 -2.24 2.22 -3.29
C ALA A 133 -2.68 3.25 -2.24
N MET A 134 -3.59 4.11 -2.66
CA MET A 134 -4.26 5.07 -1.80
C MET A 134 -5.73 5.21 -2.19
N ASP A 135 -6.53 5.70 -1.25
CA ASP A 135 -7.90 6.06 -1.55
C ASP A 135 -7.96 7.15 -2.63
N TRP A 136 -8.79 6.92 -3.64
CA TRP A 136 -8.98 7.84 -4.74
C TRP A 136 -9.56 9.18 -4.27
N THR A 137 -9.01 10.27 -4.81
CA THR A 137 -9.56 11.61 -4.70
C THR A 137 -9.44 12.31 -6.06
N LYS A 138 -10.39 13.22 -6.35
CA LYS A 138 -10.34 14.03 -7.58
C LYS A 138 -9.05 14.85 -7.67
N ASP A 139 -8.60 15.39 -6.54
CA ASP A 139 -7.37 16.18 -6.48
C ASP A 139 -6.12 15.33 -6.75
N GLY A 140 -6.00 14.18 -6.07
CA GLY A 140 -4.88 13.26 -6.27
C GLY A 140 -4.78 12.76 -7.70
N GLU A 141 -5.92 12.38 -8.31
CA GLU A 141 -5.94 12.00 -9.73
C GLU A 141 -5.50 13.16 -10.64
N ARG A 142 -6.06 14.36 -10.43
CA ARG A 142 -5.71 15.53 -11.24
C ARG A 142 -4.20 15.81 -11.20
N ARG A 143 -3.59 15.79 -10.01
CA ARG A 143 -2.14 16.03 -9.85
C ARG A 143 -1.31 14.92 -10.46
N LEU A 144 -1.70 13.65 -10.28
CA LEU A 144 -1.05 12.52 -10.94
C LEU A 144 -1.10 12.67 -12.47
N LEU A 145 -2.26 13.00 -13.03
CA LEU A 145 -2.41 13.18 -14.48
C LEU A 145 -1.61 14.37 -15.01
N ASP A 146 -1.46 15.44 -14.23
CA ASP A 146 -0.60 16.58 -14.58
C ASP A 146 0.87 16.16 -14.63
N CYS A 147 1.35 15.47 -13.59
CA CYS A 147 2.69 14.87 -13.53
C CYS A 147 2.93 13.88 -14.69
N HIS A 148 1.95 13.02 -15.01
CA HIS A 148 2.04 12.07 -16.12
C HIS A 148 2.18 12.76 -17.49
N ARG A 149 1.47 13.88 -17.70
CA ARG A 149 1.43 14.56 -19.00
C ARG A 149 2.57 15.55 -19.21
N THR A 150 2.98 16.24 -18.15
CA THR A 150 3.91 17.37 -18.24
C THR A 150 5.27 17.07 -17.63
N GLY A 151 5.37 16.03 -16.79
CA GLY A 151 6.54 15.77 -15.96
C GLY A 151 6.62 16.65 -14.71
N ASN A 152 5.71 17.60 -14.52
CA ASN A 152 5.68 18.46 -13.33
C ASN A 152 4.94 17.77 -12.18
N CYS A 153 5.68 17.28 -11.20
CA CYS A 153 5.15 16.43 -10.13
C CYS A 153 5.09 17.22 -8.81
N VAL A 154 3.87 17.60 -8.42
CA VAL A 154 3.60 18.39 -7.21
C VAL A 154 2.81 17.55 -6.19
N LEU A 155 3.40 17.34 -5.02
CA LEU A 155 2.81 16.59 -3.92
C LEU A 155 1.68 17.39 -3.24
N ALA A 156 0.82 16.70 -2.48
CA ALA A 156 -0.12 17.37 -1.58
C ALA A 156 0.64 18.11 -0.46
N GLU A 157 0.09 19.27 -0.06
CA GLU A 157 0.52 20.04 1.12
C GLU A 157 0.02 19.43 2.44
#